data_AF-A0A1C7NKD3-F1
#
_entry.id   AF-A0A1C7NKD3-F1
#
_cell.length_a   1.000
_cell.length_b   1.000
_cell.length_c   1.000
_cell.angle_alpha   90.00
_cell.angle_beta   90.00
_cell.angle_gamma   90.00
#
_symmetry.space_group_name_H-M   'P 1'
#
loop_
_entity.id
_entity.type
_entity.pdbx_description
1 polymer ?
#
loop_
_entity_poly.entity_id
_entity_poly.type
_entity_poly.pdbx_seq_one_letter_code
_entity_poly.pdbx_strand_id
1 'polypeptide(L)'
;MLIKQSSLKQTLVFITLTTAIVFIWSQIDSIKRLSDQHKPIVTPYETDPVSWPIQRQENEPILRQASLFPEAVFSEDNSQPLPPVTAVINRVDRNRQGVIETIDHLSKYPFIKEIMIYNQLIEKPLSLENLSFTKPIQLIETPLTNAGKFSVCANATYDHCYFQDDLWLDTYLDSLYTHSMRYPEHFVVHIRPSNYIDYMTWRFKNQANLLHTGYADLRYGAFVSRQKVKRFLNQVKVYGLDTNQLRFADVYFSIWLNQYPYMITNALLSSGRDSFKQVDTVNNRKQVQHHIYQALTLLEAGLMSNISRKAFDTTSLMPTVKERDVRSSCFNDRCLFITNMSSMPDIESDQHFEFNSSLITNISLYEQAVQNHILPSKTSFIHHYEGQAVDLNSKTCWRTLSNPKTGDYFGLYMTGDIQTKRIRIYTPYRFKQPLDKVFEVTAQYVMYGSWENCTIQLSPAQFSLIGFQLVCPYHQPIKSIRIIFRQDLQESFELCGLGIDNFVI
;
A
#
# COMPACT_ATOMS: atom_id res chain seq x y z
N MET A 1 -17.57 65.54 -43.92
CA MET A 1 -16.96 64.23 -44.29
C MET A 1 -16.72 63.33 -43.06
N LEU A 2 -17.58 63.38 -42.03
CA LEU A 2 -17.41 62.64 -40.75
C LEU A 2 -18.58 61.69 -40.41
N ILE A 3 -19.60 61.59 -41.27
CA ILE A 3 -20.81 60.79 -40.99
C ILE A 3 -20.74 59.38 -41.64
N LYS A 4 -19.84 59.16 -42.62
CA LYS A 4 -19.69 57.85 -43.29
C LYS A 4 -18.79 56.82 -42.57
N GLN A 5 -18.00 57.22 -41.56
CA GLN A 5 -17.10 56.29 -40.85
C GLN A 5 -17.78 55.49 -39.72
N SER A 6 -18.91 55.96 -39.19
CA SER A 6 -19.62 55.29 -38.08
C SER A 6 -20.34 54.02 -38.55
N SER A 7 -21.02 54.11 -39.70
CA SER A 7 -21.74 52.97 -40.30
C SER A 7 -20.81 51.80 -40.64
N LEU A 8 -19.61 52.08 -41.17
CA LEU A 8 -18.68 51.01 -41.56
C LEU A 8 -18.15 50.22 -40.34
N LYS A 9 -17.92 50.91 -39.20
CA LYS A 9 -17.47 50.26 -37.97
C LYS A 9 -18.54 49.38 -37.34
N GLN A 10 -19.80 49.82 -37.36
CA GLN A 10 -20.92 49.01 -36.84
C GLN A 10 -21.16 47.75 -37.68
N THR A 11 -21.06 47.85 -39.02
CA THR A 11 -21.18 46.68 -39.89
C THR A 11 -20.03 45.70 -39.70
N LEU A 12 -18.80 46.18 -39.52
CA LEU A 12 -17.65 45.31 -39.30
C LEU A 12 -17.74 44.55 -37.97
N VAL A 13 -18.19 45.22 -36.90
CA VAL A 13 -18.43 44.58 -35.59
C VAL A 13 -19.50 43.50 -35.69
N PHE A 14 -20.59 43.76 -36.41
CA PHE A 14 -21.66 42.77 -36.62
C PHE A 14 -21.20 41.53 -37.41
N ILE A 15 -20.34 41.72 -38.42
CA ILE A 15 -19.78 40.62 -39.21
C ILE A 15 -18.81 39.79 -38.36
N THR A 16 -17.97 40.44 -37.55
CA THR A 16 -17.07 39.70 -36.63
C THR A 16 -17.82 38.95 -35.54
N LEU A 17 -18.93 39.50 -35.02
CA LEU A 17 -19.71 38.82 -33.99
C LEU A 17 -20.46 37.61 -34.56
N THR A 18 -21.05 37.76 -35.75
CA THR A 18 -21.78 36.65 -36.40
C THR A 18 -20.85 35.53 -36.83
N THR A 19 -19.66 35.84 -37.36
CA THR A 19 -18.65 34.83 -37.70
C THR A 19 -18.12 34.09 -36.46
N ALA A 20 -17.87 34.80 -35.35
CA ALA A 20 -17.48 34.17 -34.09
C ALA A 20 -18.56 33.23 -33.54
N ILE A 21 -19.83 33.63 -33.60
CA ILE A 21 -20.96 32.79 -33.14
C ILE A 21 -21.10 31.53 -34.00
N VAL A 22 -20.98 31.65 -35.33
CA VAL A 22 -21.04 30.50 -36.25
C VAL A 22 -19.87 29.53 -36.00
N PHE A 23 -18.67 30.05 -35.73
CA PHE A 23 -17.50 29.22 -35.43
C PHE A 23 -17.65 28.48 -34.10
N ILE A 24 -18.17 29.14 -33.06
CA ILE A 24 -18.46 28.52 -31.76
C ILE A 24 -19.54 27.45 -31.91
N TRP A 25 -20.60 27.70 -32.68
CA TRP A 25 -21.66 26.71 -32.92
C TRP A 25 -21.15 25.49 -33.70
N SER A 26 -20.30 25.69 -34.70
CA SER A 26 -19.65 24.61 -35.46
C SER A 26 -18.76 23.71 -34.59
N GLN A 27 -18.04 24.31 -33.62
CA GLN A 27 -17.23 23.56 -32.65
C GLN A 27 -18.10 22.75 -31.68
N ILE A 28 -19.22 23.31 -31.22
CA ILE A 28 -20.18 22.62 -30.32
C ILE A 28 -20.83 21.42 -31.03
N ASP A 29 -21.22 21.55 -32.30
CA ASP A 29 -21.79 20.44 -33.07
C ASP A 29 -20.76 19.32 -33.35
N SER A 30 -19.48 19.68 -33.54
CA SER A 30 -18.40 18.69 -33.68
C SER A 30 -18.16 17.93 -32.38
N ILE A 31 -18.23 18.59 -31.22
CA ILE A 31 -18.11 17.96 -29.90
C ILE A 31 -19.31 17.04 -29.62
N LYS A 32 -20.54 17.44 -30.00
CA LYS A 32 -21.72 16.57 -29.87
C LYS A 32 -21.61 15.31 -30.75
N ARG A 33 -21.11 15.42 -31.97
CA ARG A 33 -20.89 14.25 -32.85
C ARG A 33 -19.81 13.29 -32.32
N LEU A 34 -18.77 13.80 -31.69
CA LEU A 34 -17.75 12.98 -31.02
C LEU A 34 -18.30 12.28 -29.76
N SER A 35 -19.22 12.92 -29.03
CA SER A 35 -19.91 12.34 -27.88
C SER A 35 -20.90 11.24 -28.27
N ASP A 36 -21.57 11.35 -29.43
CA ASP A 36 -22.56 10.36 -29.86
C ASP A 36 -21.95 9.13 -30.53
N GLN A 37 -20.70 9.21 -31.01
CA GLN A 37 -19.96 8.05 -31.54
C GLN A 37 -19.33 7.14 -30.48
N HIS A 38 -19.40 7.52 -29.19
CA HIS A 38 -18.87 6.73 -28.08
C HIS A 38 -19.95 6.14 -27.16
N LYS A 39 -21.19 5.96 -27.63
CA LYS A 39 -22.12 5.06 -26.92
C LYS A 39 -21.59 3.63 -27.05
N PRO A 40 -21.10 2.99 -25.96
CA PRO A 40 -20.65 1.62 -26.04
C PRO A 40 -21.84 0.77 -26.47
N ILE A 41 -21.65 0.00 -27.55
CA ILE A 41 -22.54 -1.09 -27.91
C ILE A 41 -22.43 -2.10 -26.77
N VAL A 42 -23.37 -2.03 -25.83
CA VAL A 42 -23.55 -3.03 -24.78
C VAL A 42 -24.10 -4.27 -25.48
N THR A 43 -23.18 -5.12 -25.93
CA THR A 43 -23.49 -6.52 -26.23
C THR A 43 -23.81 -7.21 -24.90
N PRO A 44 -24.88 -8.01 -24.81
CA PRO A 44 -25.18 -8.79 -23.62
C PRO A 44 -24.22 -9.99 -23.59
N TYR A 45 -22.95 -9.74 -23.29
CA TYR A 45 -22.10 -10.79 -22.76
C TYR A 45 -22.50 -10.96 -21.30
N GLU A 46 -23.09 -12.12 -21.03
CA GLU A 46 -23.23 -12.71 -19.71
C GLU A 46 -21.83 -12.74 -19.08
N THR A 47 -21.51 -11.67 -18.36
CA THR A 47 -20.28 -11.53 -17.59
C THR A 47 -20.54 -12.32 -16.33
N ASP A 48 -20.20 -13.62 -16.35
CA ASP A 48 -20.08 -14.37 -15.11
C ASP A 48 -19.17 -13.54 -14.19
N PRO A 49 -19.68 -12.99 -13.07
CA PRO A 49 -18.86 -12.20 -12.17
C PRO A 49 -17.68 -13.05 -11.72
N VAL A 50 -16.52 -12.40 -11.52
CA VAL A 50 -15.30 -13.03 -10.99
C VAL A 50 -15.69 -13.78 -9.72
N SER A 51 -15.86 -15.09 -9.84
CA SER A 51 -16.55 -15.85 -8.81
C SER A 51 -15.57 -16.14 -7.67
N TRP A 52 -15.63 -15.33 -6.64
CA TRP A 52 -15.46 -15.77 -5.26
C TRP A 52 -16.85 -16.20 -4.78
N PRO A 53 -17.06 -17.42 -4.25
CA PRO A 53 -18.38 -17.78 -3.81
C PRO A 53 -18.72 -16.99 -2.55
N ILE A 54 -19.81 -16.24 -2.67
CA ILE A 54 -20.59 -15.56 -1.64
C ILE A 54 -20.44 -16.25 -0.27
N GLN A 55 -19.98 -15.49 0.72
CA GLN A 55 -20.53 -15.57 2.08
C GLN A 55 -20.99 -14.17 2.52
N ARG A 56 -22.22 -13.83 2.10
CA ARG A 56 -23.19 -12.89 2.71
C ARG A 56 -22.81 -11.42 2.99
N GLN A 57 -21.57 -10.97 2.77
CA GLN A 57 -21.15 -9.57 3.05
C GLN A 57 -20.79 -8.72 1.81
N GLU A 58 -20.95 -9.22 0.58
CA GLU A 58 -20.59 -8.47 -0.64
C GLU A 58 -21.51 -7.27 -0.94
N ASN A 59 -22.71 -7.22 -0.35
CA ASN A 59 -23.59 -6.04 -0.40
C ASN A 59 -23.33 -5.06 0.75
N GLU A 60 -22.46 -5.41 1.70
CA GLU A 60 -22.08 -4.47 2.74
C GLU A 60 -20.97 -3.56 2.19
N PRO A 61 -21.16 -2.23 2.26
CA PRO A 61 -20.09 -1.29 1.94
C PRO A 61 -18.82 -1.71 2.67
N ILE A 62 -17.63 -1.58 2.06
CA ILE A 62 -16.33 -1.96 2.66
C ILE A 62 -16.17 -1.44 4.11
N LEU A 63 -16.79 -0.30 4.40
CA LEU A 63 -16.87 0.33 5.72
C LEU A 63 -17.68 -0.44 6.77
N ARG A 64 -18.42 -1.48 6.41
CA ARG A 64 -19.22 -2.31 7.33
C ARG A 64 -18.61 -3.70 7.55
N GLN A 65 -17.55 -4.04 6.82
CA GLN A 65 -16.86 -5.30 7.00
C GLN A 65 -16.31 -5.38 8.43
N ALA A 66 -16.55 -6.51 9.07
CA ALA A 66 -15.99 -6.84 10.38
C ALA A 66 -14.68 -7.62 10.19
N SER A 67 -13.83 -7.60 11.22
CA SER A 67 -12.61 -8.39 11.23
C SER A 67 -12.91 -9.88 11.12
N LEU A 68 -12.05 -10.60 10.41
CA LEU A 68 -12.01 -12.06 10.34
C LEU A 68 -11.55 -12.70 11.66
N PHE A 69 -10.82 -11.96 12.49
CA PHE A 69 -10.33 -12.51 13.75
C PHE A 69 -11.42 -12.47 14.80
N PRO A 70 -11.83 -13.60 15.40
CA PRO A 70 -12.78 -13.59 16.50
C PRO A 70 -12.11 -13.08 17.78
N GLU A 71 -12.87 -12.43 18.67
CA GLU A 71 -12.35 -11.91 19.95
C GLU A 71 -11.59 -12.96 20.78
N ALA A 72 -12.03 -14.22 20.69
CA ALA A 72 -11.46 -15.36 21.41
C ALA A 72 -10.00 -15.69 21.05
N VAL A 73 -9.50 -15.31 19.87
CA VAL A 73 -8.07 -15.55 19.54
C VAL A 73 -7.11 -14.60 20.24
N PHE A 74 -7.62 -13.54 20.89
CA PHE A 74 -6.85 -12.57 21.66
C PHE A 74 -7.08 -12.69 23.17
N SER A 75 -7.84 -13.71 23.61
CA SER A 75 -8.06 -13.96 25.04
C SER A 75 -6.85 -14.64 25.66
N GLU A 76 -6.52 -14.31 26.90
CA GLU A 76 -5.49 -15.01 27.69
C GLU A 76 -5.83 -16.49 27.90
N ASP A 77 -7.11 -16.85 27.81
CA ASP A 77 -7.58 -18.25 27.91
C ASP A 77 -7.26 -19.09 26.66
N ASN A 78 -6.82 -18.46 25.56
CA ASN A 78 -6.42 -19.18 24.36
C ASN A 78 -5.03 -19.83 24.58
N SER A 79 -4.87 -21.09 24.15
CA SER A 79 -3.59 -21.80 24.22
C SER A 79 -2.45 -21.12 23.44
N GLN A 80 -2.79 -20.35 22.39
CA GLN A 80 -1.84 -19.61 21.56
C GLN A 80 -2.48 -18.26 21.19
N PRO A 81 -2.52 -17.29 22.12
CA PRO A 81 -3.16 -16.02 21.87
C PRO A 81 -2.36 -15.22 20.83
N LEU A 82 -3.06 -14.59 19.90
CA LEU A 82 -2.45 -13.66 18.97
C LEU A 82 -2.12 -12.32 19.68
N PRO A 83 -1.08 -11.58 19.26
CA PRO A 83 -0.66 -10.37 19.96
C PRO A 83 -1.69 -9.24 19.81
N PRO A 84 -2.26 -8.70 20.91
CA PRO A 84 -3.03 -7.47 20.86
C PRO A 84 -2.15 -6.25 20.55
N VAL A 85 -2.77 -5.17 20.09
CA VAL A 85 -2.09 -3.95 19.66
C VAL A 85 -2.77 -2.70 20.20
N THR A 86 -2.00 -1.63 20.34
CA THR A 86 -2.52 -0.28 20.60
C THR A 86 -2.60 0.49 19.28
N ALA A 87 -3.75 1.05 18.95
CA ALA A 87 -3.86 1.98 17.84
C ALA A 87 -3.53 3.41 18.29
N VAL A 88 -2.70 4.11 17.54
CA VAL A 88 -2.32 5.50 17.75
C VAL A 88 -2.83 6.31 16.56
N ILE A 89 -3.91 7.06 16.79
CA ILE A 89 -4.50 7.93 15.78
C ILE A 89 -3.87 9.31 15.90
N ASN A 90 -3.25 9.77 14.81
CA ASN A 90 -2.70 11.11 14.72
C ASN A 90 -3.76 12.06 14.12
N ARG A 91 -4.41 12.84 14.98
CA ARG A 91 -5.47 13.76 14.54
C ARG A 91 -4.88 15.03 13.96
N VAL A 92 -5.07 15.21 12.66
CA VAL A 92 -4.62 16.35 11.87
C VAL A 92 -5.77 17.03 11.13
N ASP A 93 -6.92 16.38 10.94
CA ASP A 93 -8.09 17.00 10.33
C ASP A 93 -8.87 17.89 11.31
N ARG A 94 -9.17 19.10 10.84
CA ARG A 94 -10.03 20.06 11.53
C ARG A 94 -11.48 19.57 11.62
N ASN A 95 -11.89 18.67 10.72
CA ASN A 95 -13.18 18.01 10.80
C ASN A 95 -13.13 16.85 11.82
N ARG A 96 -14.01 16.90 12.83
CA ARG A 96 -14.10 15.84 13.86
C ARG A 96 -14.64 14.53 13.28
N GLN A 97 -15.32 14.56 12.15
CA GLN A 97 -15.92 13.36 11.55
C GLN A 97 -14.85 12.32 11.14
N GLY A 98 -13.70 12.76 10.60
CA GLY A 98 -12.66 11.83 10.16
C GLY A 98 -12.06 10.99 11.30
N VAL A 99 -11.80 11.61 12.45
CA VAL A 99 -11.31 10.88 13.63
C VAL A 99 -12.37 9.93 14.21
N ILE A 100 -13.65 10.34 14.20
CA ILE A 100 -14.76 9.48 14.66
C ILE A 100 -14.89 8.25 13.75
N GLU A 101 -14.91 8.44 12.43
CA GLU A 101 -14.97 7.35 11.45
C GLU A 101 -13.77 6.41 11.58
N THR A 102 -12.58 6.95 11.83
CA THR A 102 -11.38 6.17 12.08
C THR A 102 -11.55 5.31 13.34
N ILE A 103 -12.01 5.89 14.45
CA ILE A 103 -12.24 5.15 15.70
C ILE A 103 -13.28 4.05 15.51
N ASP A 104 -14.42 4.37 14.89
CA ASP A 104 -15.49 3.40 14.64
C ASP A 104 -15.01 2.24 13.77
N HIS A 105 -14.16 2.54 12.79
CA HIS A 105 -13.53 1.52 11.96
C HIS A 105 -12.56 0.63 12.73
N LEU A 106 -11.59 1.21 13.45
CA LEU A 106 -10.62 0.47 14.25
C LEU A 106 -11.27 -0.33 15.39
N SER A 107 -12.43 0.09 15.86
CA SER A 107 -13.18 -0.61 16.91
C SER A 107 -13.72 -1.96 16.44
N LYS A 108 -13.84 -2.21 15.13
CA LYS A 108 -14.30 -3.50 14.55
C LYS A 108 -13.26 -4.61 14.58
N TYR A 109 -12.00 -4.29 14.90
CA TYR A 109 -10.87 -5.21 14.83
C TYR A 109 -10.45 -5.69 16.22
N PRO A 110 -10.73 -6.94 16.62
CA PRO A 110 -10.48 -7.42 17.98
C PRO A 110 -9.02 -7.37 18.47
N PHE A 111 -8.04 -7.41 17.57
CA PHE A 111 -6.63 -7.24 17.94
C PHE A 111 -6.34 -5.84 18.48
N ILE A 112 -7.08 -4.81 18.07
CA ILE A 112 -6.94 -3.45 18.61
C ILE A 112 -7.64 -3.43 19.96
N LYS A 113 -6.89 -3.44 21.06
CA LYS A 113 -7.48 -3.46 22.41
C LYS A 113 -7.50 -2.10 23.10
N GLU A 114 -6.75 -1.14 22.56
CA GLU A 114 -6.61 0.22 23.08
C GLU A 114 -6.49 1.19 21.91
N ILE A 115 -7.15 2.36 22.00
CA ILE A 115 -7.02 3.44 21.03
C ILE A 115 -6.52 4.69 21.74
N MET A 116 -5.39 5.24 21.29
CA MET A 116 -4.82 6.48 21.79
C MET A 116 -4.88 7.55 20.69
N ILE A 117 -5.49 8.68 20.99
CA ILE A 117 -5.66 9.79 20.05
C ILE A 117 -4.65 10.88 20.39
N TYR A 118 -3.68 11.09 19.51
CA TYR A 118 -2.76 12.21 19.59
C TYR A 118 -3.36 13.42 18.87
N ASN A 119 -3.85 14.40 19.63
CA ASN A 119 -4.53 15.56 19.08
C ASN A 119 -3.56 16.71 18.79
N GLN A 120 -3.24 16.94 17.50
CA GLN A 120 -2.39 18.08 17.12
C GLN A 120 -3.15 19.41 17.07
N LEU A 121 -4.48 19.38 17.13
CA LEU A 121 -5.34 20.55 16.99
C LEU A 121 -5.75 21.09 18.35
N ILE A 122 -4.80 21.72 19.03
CA ILE A 122 -4.99 22.31 20.38
C ILE A 122 -6.15 23.32 20.38
N GLU A 123 -6.28 24.11 19.31
CA GLU A 123 -7.36 25.11 19.15
C GLU A 123 -8.76 24.48 19.00
N LYS A 124 -8.83 23.16 18.77
CA LYS A 124 -10.08 22.42 18.58
C LYS A 124 -10.05 21.13 19.39
N PRO A 125 -10.14 21.20 20.73
CA PRO A 125 -10.11 20.02 21.58
C PRO A 125 -11.21 19.04 21.17
N LEU A 126 -10.92 17.74 21.35
CA LEU A 126 -11.87 16.68 21.08
C LEU A 126 -12.57 16.33 22.40
N SER A 127 -13.90 16.46 22.46
CA SER A 127 -14.66 15.90 23.58
C SER A 127 -15.13 14.50 23.21
N LEU A 128 -14.81 13.52 24.07
CA LEU A 128 -15.22 12.13 23.93
C LEU A 128 -16.54 11.82 24.67
N GLU A 129 -17.07 12.78 25.44
CA GLU A 129 -18.20 12.57 26.37
C GLU A 129 -19.51 12.14 25.69
N ASN A 130 -19.65 12.41 24.39
CA ASN A 130 -20.84 12.09 23.60
C ASN A 130 -20.68 10.87 22.68
N LEU A 131 -19.56 10.13 22.80
CA LEU A 131 -19.26 9.02 21.92
C LEU A 131 -19.20 7.73 22.73
N SER A 132 -20.12 6.81 22.44
CA SER A 132 -20.14 5.49 23.05
C SER A 132 -19.14 4.58 22.35
N PHE A 133 -17.98 4.37 22.96
CA PHE A 133 -16.95 3.48 22.41
C PHE A 133 -16.93 2.15 23.14
N THR A 134 -16.67 1.07 22.39
CA THR A 134 -16.54 -0.29 22.93
C THR A 134 -15.13 -0.57 23.48
N LYS A 135 -14.17 0.31 23.22
CA LYS A 135 -12.75 0.15 23.58
C LYS A 135 -12.26 1.30 24.46
N PRO A 136 -11.26 1.06 25.33
CA PRO A 136 -10.57 2.13 26.05
C PRO A 136 -9.99 3.14 25.06
N ILE A 137 -10.38 4.41 25.22
CA ILE A 137 -9.88 5.53 24.42
C ILE A 137 -9.16 6.51 25.33
N GLN A 138 -7.90 6.82 25.00
CA GLN A 138 -7.13 7.86 25.66
C GLN A 138 -6.91 9.04 24.71
N LEU A 139 -7.35 10.23 25.10
CA LEU A 139 -7.04 11.47 24.40
C LEU A 139 -5.77 12.10 25.00
N ILE A 140 -4.83 12.46 24.13
CA ILE A 140 -3.57 13.09 24.52
C ILE A 140 -3.47 14.45 23.82
N GLU A 141 -3.65 15.51 24.61
CA GLU A 141 -3.61 16.90 24.18
C GLU A 141 -2.31 17.56 24.64
N THR A 142 -1.17 17.07 24.14
CA THR A 142 0.11 17.70 24.43
C THR A 142 0.50 18.64 23.29
N PRO A 143 0.86 19.90 23.60
CA PRO A 143 1.36 20.79 22.58
C PRO A 143 2.75 20.33 22.12
N LEU A 144 2.95 20.43 20.80
CA LEU A 144 4.23 20.48 20.09
C LEU A 144 4.76 19.15 19.54
N THR A 145 4.65 19.08 18.19
CA THR A 145 5.40 18.25 17.24
C THR A 145 4.81 16.87 16.91
N ASN A 146 5.06 16.38 15.68
CA ASN A 146 4.66 15.04 15.24
C ASN A 146 5.35 13.95 16.06
N ALA A 147 6.41 14.28 16.83
CA ALA A 147 7.10 13.33 17.68
C ALA A 147 6.23 12.77 18.82
N GLY A 148 5.19 13.50 19.25
CA GLY A 148 4.38 13.11 20.41
C GLY A 148 3.69 11.75 20.25
N LYS A 149 3.20 11.39 19.05
CA LYS A 149 2.60 10.08 18.79
C LYS A 149 3.55 8.89 19.04
N PHE A 150 4.86 9.10 18.90
CA PHE A 150 5.86 8.09 19.26
C PHE A 150 5.97 7.94 20.77
N SER A 151 5.90 9.04 21.53
CA SER A 151 5.82 8.99 23.01
C SER A 151 4.56 8.28 23.48
N VAL A 152 3.43 8.47 22.78
CA VAL A 152 2.18 7.76 23.03
C VAL A 152 2.39 6.25 22.89
N CYS A 153 2.87 5.78 21.73
CA CYS A 153 3.16 4.36 21.53
C CYS A 153 4.19 3.81 22.51
N ALA A 154 5.24 4.57 22.85
CA ALA A 154 6.26 4.12 23.80
C ALA A 154 5.69 3.80 25.20
N ASN A 155 4.61 4.50 25.58
CA ASN A 155 3.91 4.33 26.85
C ASN A 155 2.65 3.46 26.74
N ALA A 156 2.33 2.97 25.55
CA ALA A 156 1.16 2.13 25.31
C ALA A 156 1.25 0.80 26.06
N THR A 157 0.09 0.17 26.29
CA THR A 157 0.00 -1.09 27.04
C THR A 157 0.67 -2.24 26.29
N TYR A 158 0.39 -2.36 24.99
CA TYR A 158 0.78 -3.50 24.17
C TYR A 158 2.13 -3.29 23.47
N ASP A 159 2.76 -4.41 23.05
CA ASP A 159 4.11 -4.39 22.47
C ASP A 159 4.15 -3.94 20.99
N HIS A 160 3.00 -3.86 20.33
CA HIS A 160 2.88 -3.39 18.97
C HIS A 160 1.92 -2.21 18.89
N CYS A 161 2.29 -1.23 18.07
CA CYS A 161 1.48 -0.06 17.80
C CYS A 161 1.08 -0.03 16.34
N TYR A 162 -0.19 0.27 16.10
CA TYR A 162 -0.72 0.65 14.80
C TYR A 162 -0.79 2.18 14.69
N PHE A 163 -0.25 2.78 13.63
CA PHE A 163 -0.30 4.22 13.38
C PHE A 163 -1.15 4.54 12.15
N GLN A 164 -1.98 5.58 12.24
CA GLN A 164 -2.73 6.15 11.11
C GLN A 164 -3.10 7.61 11.41
N ASP A 165 -3.25 8.43 10.38
CA ASP A 165 -3.82 9.77 10.51
C ASP A 165 -5.34 9.73 10.24
N ASP A 166 -6.09 10.73 10.72
CA ASP A 166 -7.56 10.80 10.58
C ASP A 166 -8.07 11.30 9.20
N LEU A 167 -7.17 11.47 8.23
CA LEU A 167 -7.48 11.86 6.84
C LEU A 167 -7.69 10.67 5.90
N TRP A 168 -7.23 9.50 6.33
CA TRP A 168 -7.23 8.27 5.55
C TRP A 168 -7.95 7.20 6.34
N LEU A 169 -8.47 6.21 5.65
CA LEU A 169 -9.01 5.02 6.26
C LEU A 169 -8.40 3.79 5.60
N ASP A 170 -7.68 3.01 6.41
CA ASP A 170 -7.14 1.72 5.99
C ASP A 170 -8.21 0.63 6.14
N THR A 171 -8.75 0.18 5.01
CA THR A 171 -9.76 -0.88 4.97
C THR A 171 -9.15 -2.29 4.92
N TYR A 172 -7.83 -2.41 5.03
CA TYR A 172 -7.08 -3.66 4.82
C TYR A 172 -6.35 -4.14 6.09
N LEU A 173 -6.93 -3.89 7.26
CA LEU A 173 -6.28 -4.07 8.55
C LEU A 173 -6.06 -5.52 8.96
N ASP A 174 -6.92 -6.46 8.59
CA ASP A 174 -6.71 -7.88 8.89
C ASP A 174 -5.49 -8.42 8.15
N SER A 175 -5.36 -8.07 6.87
CA SER A 175 -4.23 -8.44 6.02
C SER A 175 -2.95 -7.77 6.50
N LEU A 176 -3.02 -6.48 6.86
CA LEU A 176 -1.88 -5.75 7.41
C LEU A 176 -1.42 -6.33 8.74
N TYR A 177 -2.36 -6.62 9.65
CA TYR A 177 -2.09 -7.24 10.94
C TYR A 177 -1.44 -8.62 10.75
N THR A 178 -2.02 -9.47 9.89
CA THR A 178 -1.48 -10.79 9.56
C THR A 178 -0.04 -10.70 9.09
N HIS A 179 0.25 -9.77 8.18
CA HIS A 179 1.61 -9.57 7.68
C HIS A 179 2.57 -9.04 8.75
N SER A 180 2.08 -8.14 9.60
CA SER A 180 2.89 -7.55 10.66
C SER A 180 3.23 -8.56 11.74
N MET A 181 2.30 -9.47 12.08
CA MET A 181 2.57 -10.56 13.02
C MET A 181 3.43 -11.67 12.41
N ARG A 182 3.49 -11.76 11.06
CA ARG A 182 4.45 -12.60 10.35
C ARG A 182 5.88 -12.12 10.53
N TYR A 183 6.08 -10.81 10.49
CA TYR A 183 7.39 -10.17 10.64
C TYR A 183 7.31 -9.04 11.68
N PRO A 184 7.17 -9.37 12.98
CA PRO A 184 6.88 -8.39 14.05
C PRO A 184 8.00 -7.37 14.27
N GLU A 185 9.21 -7.72 13.85
CA GLU A 185 10.38 -6.84 13.87
C GLU A 185 10.46 -5.93 12.64
N HIS A 186 9.61 -6.09 11.63
CA HIS A 186 9.62 -5.21 10.46
C HIS A 186 8.74 -3.98 10.72
N PHE A 187 9.15 -2.86 10.12
CA PHE A 187 8.27 -1.72 9.94
C PHE A 187 7.39 -2.00 8.71
N VAL A 188 6.17 -2.47 8.96
CA VAL A 188 5.20 -2.86 7.94
C VAL A 188 4.21 -1.72 7.74
N VAL A 189 3.97 -1.33 6.49
CA VAL A 189 3.20 -0.12 6.17
C VAL A 189 2.38 -0.28 4.89
N HIS A 190 1.14 0.15 4.94
CA HIS A 190 0.33 0.37 3.75
C HIS A 190 0.69 1.70 3.09
N ILE A 191 0.79 1.67 1.77
CA ILE A 191 1.05 2.87 0.99
C ILE A 191 0.16 2.91 -0.24
N ARG A 192 -0.11 4.13 -0.71
CA ARG A 192 -0.86 4.34 -1.95
C ARG A 192 0.02 4.00 -3.16
N PRO A 193 -0.56 3.40 -4.23
CA PRO A 193 0.17 3.15 -5.47
C PRO A 193 0.86 4.40 -6.05
N SER A 194 0.24 5.57 -5.88
CA SER A 194 0.81 6.86 -6.34
C SER A 194 2.12 7.25 -5.65
N ASN A 195 2.38 6.74 -4.44
CA ASN A 195 3.58 7.04 -3.66
C ASN A 195 4.65 5.95 -3.78
N TYR A 196 4.31 4.76 -4.28
CA TYR A 196 5.20 3.59 -4.25
C TYR A 196 6.53 3.84 -4.97
N ILE A 197 6.48 4.38 -6.18
CA ILE A 197 7.70 4.66 -6.97
C ILE A 197 8.63 5.62 -6.24
N ASP A 198 8.09 6.65 -5.58
CA ASP A 198 8.90 7.59 -4.81
C ASP A 198 9.56 6.90 -3.61
N TYR A 199 8.81 6.11 -2.85
CA TYR A 199 9.31 5.49 -1.63
C TYR A 199 10.32 4.39 -1.95
N MET A 200 10.13 3.67 -3.07
CA MET A 200 11.12 2.73 -3.60
C MET A 200 12.38 3.45 -4.10
N THR A 201 12.24 4.65 -4.68
CA THR A 201 13.37 5.49 -5.08
C THR A 201 14.11 6.02 -3.85
N TRP A 202 13.41 6.30 -2.75
CA TRP A 202 13.99 6.74 -1.47
C TRP A 202 14.40 5.57 -0.57
N ARG A 203 15.11 4.62 -1.17
CA ARG A 203 15.89 3.60 -0.47
C ARG A 203 17.35 3.94 -0.63
N PHE A 204 18.08 3.95 0.47
CA PHE A 204 19.46 4.39 0.55
C PHE A 204 20.31 3.24 1.08
N LYS A 205 21.48 3.06 0.48
CA LYS A 205 22.47 2.07 0.93
C LYS A 205 23.86 2.68 0.90
N ASN A 206 24.72 2.23 1.80
CA ASN A 206 26.15 2.41 1.74
C ASN A 206 26.77 1.28 2.57
N GLN A 207 27.42 0.32 1.89
CA GLN A 207 27.94 -0.87 2.56
C GLN A 207 29.13 -0.54 3.47
N ALA A 208 29.97 0.42 3.09
CA ALA A 208 31.12 0.85 3.89
C ALA A 208 30.69 1.38 5.28
N ASN A 209 29.48 1.94 5.36
CA ASN A 209 28.97 2.58 6.57
C ASN A 209 27.86 1.75 7.25
N LEU A 210 27.51 0.58 6.71
CA LEU A 210 26.36 -0.25 7.14
C LEU A 210 25.00 0.48 7.03
N LEU A 211 24.89 1.47 6.14
CA LEU A 211 23.64 2.20 5.90
C LEU A 211 22.72 1.39 4.98
N HIS A 212 21.49 1.16 5.39
CA HIS A 212 20.47 0.42 4.63
C HIS A 212 19.06 0.83 5.10
N THR A 213 18.55 1.93 4.57
CA THR A 213 17.33 2.56 5.08
C THR A 213 16.40 3.03 3.98
N GLY A 214 15.14 3.28 4.31
CA GLY A 214 14.19 3.84 3.37
C GLY A 214 13.10 4.66 4.04
N TYR A 215 12.43 5.48 3.23
CA TYR A 215 11.28 6.26 3.68
C TYR A 215 9.96 5.54 3.38
N ALA A 216 9.09 5.48 4.39
CA ALA A 216 7.67 5.25 4.20
C ALA A 216 6.86 6.07 5.21
N ASP A 217 5.66 6.49 4.79
CA ASP A 217 4.82 7.38 5.57
C ASP A 217 3.82 6.59 6.42
N LEU A 218 3.79 6.86 7.73
CA LEU A 218 2.96 6.11 8.69
C LEU A 218 1.46 6.46 8.59
N ARG A 219 1.10 7.56 7.93
CA ARG A 219 -0.27 8.11 7.95
C ARG A 219 -1.36 7.18 7.38
N TYR A 220 -0.94 6.22 6.58
CA TYR A 220 -1.80 5.35 5.77
C TYR A 220 -2.15 4.03 6.45
N GLY A 221 -1.56 3.75 7.62
CA GLY A 221 -1.65 2.46 8.28
C GLY A 221 -0.27 1.81 8.37
N ALA A 222 0.26 1.70 9.58
CA ALA A 222 1.57 1.12 9.82
C ALA A 222 1.62 0.38 11.16
N PHE A 223 2.19 -0.82 11.17
CA PHE A 223 2.54 -1.53 12.39
C PHE A 223 4.03 -1.42 12.67
N VAL A 224 4.34 -1.24 13.95
CA VAL A 224 5.71 -1.26 14.44
C VAL A 224 5.75 -1.72 15.90
N SER A 225 6.86 -2.37 16.29
CA SER A 225 7.08 -2.72 17.68
C SER A 225 7.35 -1.48 18.54
N ARG A 226 6.80 -1.49 19.75
CA ARG A 226 7.03 -0.47 20.79
C ARG A 226 8.52 -0.32 21.10
N GLN A 227 9.30 -1.39 20.97
CA GLN A 227 10.76 -1.35 21.13
C GLN A 227 11.43 -0.43 20.12
N LYS A 228 11.06 -0.49 18.84
CA LYS A 228 11.61 0.41 17.80
C LYS A 228 11.25 1.86 18.07
N VAL A 229 10.02 2.10 18.53
CA VAL A 229 9.59 3.45 18.92
C VAL A 229 10.38 3.98 20.13
N LYS A 230 10.59 3.16 21.16
CA LYS A 230 11.44 3.53 22.31
C LYS A 230 12.89 3.83 21.88
N ARG A 231 13.43 3.03 20.95
CA ARG A 231 14.77 3.27 20.38
C ARG A 231 14.81 4.61 19.65
N PHE A 232 13.82 4.90 18.81
CA PHE A 232 13.72 6.20 18.13
C PHE A 232 13.70 7.37 19.11
N LEU A 233 12.88 7.31 20.17
CA LEU A 233 12.86 8.37 21.18
C LEU A 233 14.22 8.53 21.90
N ASN A 234 14.95 7.44 22.10
CA ASN A 234 16.32 7.51 22.62
C ASN A 234 17.28 8.16 21.63
N GLN A 235 17.18 7.84 20.32
CA GLN A 235 17.95 8.51 19.27
C GLN A 235 17.65 10.02 19.27
N VAL A 236 16.38 10.42 19.35
CA VAL A 236 15.98 11.84 19.44
C VAL A 236 16.64 12.54 20.63
N LYS A 237 16.68 11.90 21.80
CA LYS A 237 17.35 12.45 23.00
C LYS A 237 18.86 12.60 22.81
N VAL A 238 19.50 11.65 22.15
CA VAL A 238 20.96 11.66 21.93
C VAL A 238 21.37 12.70 20.89
N TYR A 239 20.62 12.80 19.80
CA TYR A 239 20.95 13.68 18.67
C TYR A 239 20.37 15.09 18.80
N GLY A 240 19.40 15.30 19.69
CA GLY A 240 18.85 16.61 20.00
C GLY A 240 18.13 17.26 18.81
N LEU A 241 17.09 16.60 18.29
CA LEU A 241 16.29 17.17 17.20
C LEU A 241 15.61 18.47 17.63
N ASP A 242 15.68 19.49 16.78
CA ASP A 242 15.00 20.77 17.02
C ASP A 242 13.49 20.68 16.76
N THR A 243 12.75 21.71 17.18
CA THR A 243 11.29 21.78 17.02
C THR A 243 10.82 21.63 15.57
N ASN A 244 11.59 22.09 14.59
CA ASN A 244 11.24 21.96 13.17
C ASN A 244 11.44 20.51 12.70
N GLN A 245 12.56 19.87 13.07
CA GLN A 245 12.83 18.47 12.76
C GLN A 245 11.80 17.53 13.41
N LEU A 246 11.41 17.83 14.65
CA LEU A 246 10.38 17.06 15.37
C LEU A 246 8.98 17.16 14.72
N ARG A 247 8.68 18.19 13.91
CA ARG A 247 7.46 18.25 13.08
C ARG A 247 7.48 17.21 11.96
N PHE A 248 8.65 16.73 11.57
CA PHE A 248 8.85 15.68 10.56
C PHE A 248 9.35 14.39 11.20
N ALA A 249 9.01 14.14 12.47
CA ALA A 249 9.46 12.96 13.21
C ALA A 249 9.19 11.64 12.48
N ASP A 250 8.16 11.54 11.64
CA ASP A 250 7.89 10.38 10.79
C ASP A 250 9.02 10.07 9.80
N VAL A 251 9.58 11.12 9.20
CA VAL A 251 10.71 11.03 8.28
C VAL A 251 11.94 10.53 9.02
N TYR A 252 12.25 11.15 10.16
CA TYR A 252 13.39 10.75 10.99
C TYR A 252 13.22 9.33 11.52
N PHE A 253 12.02 8.97 11.98
CA PHE A 253 11.70 7.62 12.44
C PHE A 253 11.99 6.61 11.34
N SER A 254 11.37 6.75 10.15
CA SER A 254 11.55 5.81 9.05
C SER A 254 13.02 5.65 8.67
N ILE A 255 13.76 6.76 8.54
CA ILE A 255 15.17 6.74 8.14
C ILE A 255 16.07 6.16 9.25
N TRP A 256 15.83 6.51 10.51
CA TRP A 256 16.70 6.12 11.63
C TRP A 256 16.45 4.72 12.18
N LEU A 257 15.43 4.01 11.68
CA LEU A 257 15.37 2.56 11.87
C LEU A 257 16.57 1.85 11.23
N ASN A 258 17.22 2.48 10.23
CA ASN A 258 18.24 1.87 9.39
C ASN A 258 17.82 0.49 8.90
N GLN A 259 16.59 0.40 8.40
CA GLN A 259 15.98 -0.78 7.80
C GLN A 259 15.09 -0.35 6.64
N TYR A 260 14.93 -1.20 5.63
CA TYR A 260 13.95 -0.96 4.58
C TYR A 260 12.52 -1.24 5.08
N PRO A 261 11.57 -0.29 4.95
CA PRO A 261 10.17 -0.54 5.23
C PRO A 261 9.62 -1.70 4.40
N TYR A 262 8.78 -2.55 4.97
CA TYR A 262 8.01 -3.55 4.23
C TYR A 262 6.70 -2.90 3.77
N MET A 263 6.71 -2.43 2.52
CA MET A 263 5.62 -1.68 1.94
C MET A 263 4.62 -2.61 1.24
N ILE A 264 3.34 -2.43 1.56
CA ILE A 264 2.21 -3.11 0.93
C ILE A 264 1.38 -2.05 0.20
N THR A 265 1.04 -2.28 -1.07
CA THR A 265 0.38 -1.30 -1.94
C THR A 265 -1.11 -1.53 -2.06
N ASN A 266 -1.90 -0.54 -1.63
CA ASN A 266 -3.36 -0.65 -1.64
C ASN A 266 -4.04 0.68 -1.95
N ALA A 267 -5.21 0.62 -2.60
CA ALA A 267 -6.05 1.78 -2.85
C ALA A 267 -6.81 2.17 -1.56
N LEU A 268 -6.26 3.14 -0.82
CA LEU A 268 -6.82 3.58 0.46
C LEU A 268 -7.94 4.61 0.26
N LEU A 269 -8.91 4.61 1.18
CA LEU A 269 -10.00 5.58 1.18
C LEU A 269 -9.54 6.89 1.85
N SER A 270 -9.97 8.02 1.27
CA SER A 270 -9.87 9.32 1.92
C SER A 270 -11.17 9.62 2.65
N SER A 271 -11.12 10.31 3.80
CA SER A 271 -12.30 10.67 4.61
C SER A 271 -13.18 11.76 3.96
N GLY A 272 -13.61 11.55 2.71
CA GLY A 272 -14.47 12.46 1.94
C GLY A 272 -13.74 13.52 1.10
N ARG A 273 -12.43 13.37 0.86
CA ARG A 273 -11.65 14.27 -0.01
C ARG A 273 -11.18 13.56 -1.28
N ASP A 274 -12.13 13.02 -2.03
CA ASP A 274 -11.90 12.33 -3.31
C ASP A 274 -11.33 13.24 -4.41
N SER A 275 -11.21 14.55 -4.18
CA SER A 275 -10.44 15.47 -5.05
C SER A 275 -8.93 15.19 -5.04
N PHE A 276 -8.41 14.37 -4.11
CA PHE A 276 -7.02 13.89 -4.11
C PHE A 276 -6.76 12.69 -5.04
N LYS A 277 -7.71 12.35 -5.94
CA LYS A 277 -7.50 11.35 -7.01
C LYS A 277 -6.44 11.78 -8.05
N GLN A 278 -6.02 13.04 -8.08
CA GLN A 278 -5.07 13.57 -9.08
C GLN A 278 -3.92 14.43 -8.52
N VAL A 279 -3.76 14.55 -7.20
CA VAL A 279 -2.73 15.41 -6.62
C VAL A 279 -1.53 14.57 -6.24
N ASP A 280 -0.33 15.04 -6.60
CA ASP A 280 0.96 14.57 -6.10
C ASP A 280 0.89 14.49 -4.56
N THR A 281 0.67 13.30 -4.01
CA THR A 281 0.12 13.10 -2.65
C THR A 281 1.12 13.24 -1.51
N VAL A 282 2.39 13.48 -1.84
CA VAL A 282 3.32 14.04 -0.86
C VAL A 282 3.06 15.55 -0.82
N ASN A 283 1.95 15.97 -0.19
CA ASN A 283 1.79 17.35 0.22
C ASN A 283 3.08 17.75 0.95
N ASN A 284 3.80 18.74 0.40
CA ASN A 284 5.14 19.15 0.84
C ASN A 284 6.31 18.22 0.47
N ARG A 285 6.30 17.57 -0.71
CA ARG A 285 7.41 16.74 -1.22
C ARG A 285 8.80 17.36 -0.99
N LYS A 286 8.97 18.65 -1.31
CA LYS A 286 10.25 19.36 -1.11
C LYS A 286 10.68 19.38 0.36
N GLN A 287 9.74 19.56 1.30
CA GLN A 287 10.04 19.53 2.74
C GLN A 287 10.36 18.11 3.20
N VAL A 288 9.63 17.11 2.72
CA VAL A 288 9.92 15.69 3.00
C VAL A 288 11.31 15.33 2.49
N GLN A 289 11.65 15.66 1.24
CA GLN A 289 12.99 15.46 0.67
C GLN A 289 14.08 16.17 1.49
N HIS A 290 13.84 17.41 1.90
CA HIS A 290 14.78 18.14 2.77
C HIS A 290 15.04 17.41 4.08
N HIS A 291 13.99 16.93 4.76
CA HIS A 291 14.13 16.21 6.02
C HIS A 291 14.64 14.78 5.85
N ILE A 292 14.39 14.11 4.73
CA ILE A 292 15.03 12.82 4.40
C ILE A 292 16.54 13.02 4.31
N TYR A 293 16.99 14.05 3.58
CA TYR A 293 18.42 14.35 3.47
C TYR A 293 19.05 14.65 4.83
N GLN A 294 18.43 15.50 5.65
CA GLN A 294 18.91 15.80 6.99
C GLN A 294 18.98 14.55 7.89
N ALA A 295 17.93 13.72 7.87
CA ALA A 295 17.90 12.48 8.63
C ALA A 295 19.00 11.51 8.19
N LEU A 296 19.26 11.39 6.88
CA LEU A 296 20.33 10.56 6.32
C LEU A 296 21.72 11.03 6.72
N THR A 297 22.01 12.33 6.63
CA THR A 297 23.32 12.87 7.01
C THR A 297 23.61 12.63 8.49
N LEU A 298 22.60 12.78 9.36
CA LEU A 298 22.73 12.47 10.79
C LEU A 298 22.91 10.97 11.05
N LEU A 299 22.18 10.12 10.33
CA LEU A 299 22.32 8.67 10.41
C LEU A 299 23.72 8.23 9.96
N GLU A 300 24.21 8.72 8.82
CA GLU A 300 25.53 8.40 8.28
C GLU A 300 26.63 8.81 9.27
N ALA A 301 26.58 10.03 9.80
CA ALA A 301 27.49 10.49 10.85
C ALA A 301 27.42 9.60 12.11
N GLY A 302 26.21 9.16 12.48
CA GLY A 302 25.99 8.26 13.61
C GLY A 302 26.59 6.87 13.43
N LEU A 303 26.45 6.28 12.23
CA LEU A 303 27.01 4.99 11.88
C LEU A 303 28.54 5.03 11.80
N MET A 304 29.13 6.15 11.40
CA MET A 304 30.58 6.34 11.38
C MET A 304 31.18 6.52 12.80
N SER A 305 30.39 6.97 13.78
CA SER A 305 30.81 7.14 15.17
C SER A 305 30.74 5.85 15.98
N ASN A 306 31.87 5.40 16.56
CA ASN A 306 31.89 4.18 17.38
C ASN A 306 30.96 4.23 18.61
N ILE A 307 30.73 5.41 19.17
CA ILE A 307 29.88 5.59 20.36
C ILE A 307 28.40 5.54 19.93
N SER A 308 28.06 6.28 18.88
CA SER A 308 26.67 6.47 18.46
C SER A 308 26.13 5.33 17.59
N ARG A 309 27.01 4.53 16.97
CA ARG A 309 26.63 3.37 16.14
C ARG A 309 25.69 2.41 16.87
N LYS A 310 25.84 2.24 18.19
CA LYS A 310 24.98 1.36 19.01
C LYS A 310 23.52 1.81 19.07
N ALA A 311 23.22 3.05 18.69
CA ALA A 311 21.84 3.56 18.63
C ALA A 311 21.08 3.12 17.38
N PHE A 312 21.76 2.57 16.36
CA PHE A 312 21.18 2.17 15.09
C PHE A 312 21.38 0.67 14.83
N ASP A 313 20.40 0.05 14.18
CA ASP A 313 20.57 -1.31 13.69
C ASP A 313 21.60 -1.32 12.57
N THR A 314 22.50 -2.31 12.55
CA THR A 314 23.57 -2.43 11.53
C THR A 314 23.42 -3.69 10.68
N THR A 315 22.52 -4.58 11.07
CA THR A 315 22.21 -5.82 10.38
C THR A 315 20.83 -5.74 9.76
N SER A 316 20.69 -6.12 8.50
CA SER A 316 19.39 -6.18 7.85
C SER A 316 18.51 -7.28 8.46
N LEU A 317 17.23 -6.98 8.64
CA LEU A 317 16.25 -7.94 9.14
C LEU A 317 15.87 -8.97 8.06
N MET A 318 15.62 -10.22 8.51
CA MET A 318 15.09 -11.30 7.68
C MET A 318 13.55 -11.30 7.69
N PRO A 319 12.86 -11.40 6.54
CA PRO A 319 13.41 -11.60 5.20
C PRO A 319 14.08 -10.33 4.66
N THR A 320 15.18 -10.55 3.94
CA THR A 320 15.85 -9.51 3.14
C THR A 320 14.90 -8.99 2.08
N VAL A 321 15.16 -7.81 1.51
CA VAL A 321 14.27 -7.20 0.50
C VAL A 321 13.93 -8.15 -0.65
N LYS A 322 14.89 -8.97 -1.09
CA LYS A 322 14.73 -9.92 -2.21
C LYS A 322 13.79 -11.09 -1.87
N GLU A 323 13.71 -11.44 -0.59
CA GLU A 323 12.87 -12.54 -0.09
C GLU A 323 11.47 -12.07 0.30
N ARG A 324 11.22 -10.75 0.29
CA ARG A 324 9.91 -10.17 0.57
C ARG A 324 8.99 -10.42 -0.62
N ASP A 325 7.94 -11.20 -0.40
CA ASP A 325 7.01 -11.64 -1.43
C ASP A 325 5.63 -10.96 -1.37
N VAL A 326 5.23 -10.38 -0.23
CA VAL A 326 3.93 -9.70 -0.10
C VAL A 326 3.97 -8.34 -0.80
N ARG A 327 2.95 -8.05 -1.63
CA ARG A 327 2.91 -6.80 -2.43
C ARG A 327 1.66 -5.96 -2.22
N SER A 328 0.52 -6.60 -1.96
CA SER A 328 -0.76 -5.92 -1.79
C SER A 328 -1.71 -6.76 -0.95
N SER A 329 -2.62 -6.10 -0.25
CA SER A 329 -3.78 -6.77 0.36
C SER A 329 -4.88 -6.95 -0.68
N CYS A 330 -5.65 -8.03 -0.57
CA CYS A 330 -6.79 -8.30 -1.41
C CYS A 330 -7.94 -7.35 -1.10
N PHE A 331 -8.83 -7.11 -2.08
CA PHE A 331 -9.92 -6.14 -1.96
C PHE A 331 -10.81 -6.33 -0.72
N ASN A 332 -11.02 -7.58 -0.30
CA ASN A 332 -11.89 -7.96 0.81
C ASN A 332 -11.17 -8.09 2.15
N ASP A 333 -9.90 -7.71 2.23
CA ASP A 333 -9.05 -7.81 3.44
C ASP A 333 -8.85 -9.25 3.98
N ARG A 334 -9.06 -10.26 3.14
CA ARG A 334 -8.96 -11.67 3.56
C ARG A 334 -7.70 -12.36 3.08
N CYS A 335 -6.88 -11.67 2.29
CA CYS A 335 -5.68 -12.21 1.71
C CYS A 335 -4.62 -11.17 1.40
N LEU A 336 -3.39 -11.64 1.25
CA LEU A 336 -2.25 -10.91 0.74
C LEU A 336 -1.85 -11.52 -0.58
N PHE A 337 -1.68 -10.70 -1.61
CA PHE A 337 -1.08 -11.13 -2.87
C PHE A 337 0.44 -11.24 -2.71
N ILE A 338 0.96 -12.41 -3.07
CA ILE A 338 2.39 -12.72 -2.99
C ILE A 338 3.01 -12.96 -4.36
N THR A 339 4.22 -12.47 -4.58
CA THR A 339 5.02 -12.70 -5.79
C THR A 339 6.49 -12.37 -5.55
N ASN A 340 7.40 -13.18 -6.12
CA ASN A 340 8.83 -12.85 -6.17
C ASN A 340 9.18 -11.92 -7.35
N MET A 341 8.27 -11.73 -8.30
CA MET A 341 8.47 -10.82 -9.43
C MET A 341 8.28 -9.38 -8.97
N SER A 342 9.39 -8.64 -8.88
CA SER A 342 9.40 -7.23 -8.45
C SER A 342 8.86 -6.30 -9.54
N SER A 343 8.00 -5.36 -9.16
CA SER A 343 7.58 -4.24 -10.03
C SER A 343 8.62 -3.12 -10.14
N MET A 344 9.74 -3.23 -9.40
CA MET A 344 10.89 -2.33 -9.48
C MET A 344 12.13 -3.09 -9.94
N PRO A 345 13.03 -2.46 -10.72
CA PRO A 345 14.33 -3.05 -11.01
C PRO A 345 15.13 -3.27 -9.71
N ASP A 346 16.05 -4.24 -9.72
CA ASP A 346 16.94 -4.53 -8.59
C ASP A 346 18.05 -3.47 -8.47
N ILE A 347 17.67 -2.27 -8.02
CA ILE A 347 18.60 -1.15 -7.74
C ILE A 347 19.57 -1.52 -6.61
N GLU A 348 19.16 -2.43 -5.72
CA GLU A 348 19.99 -2.86 -4.59
C GLU A 348 21.18 -3.73 -5.03
N SER A 349 21.10 -4.39 -6.19
CA SER A 349 22.24 -5.12 -6.76
C SER A 349 23.31 -4.23 -7.40
N ASP A 350 23.00 -2.97 -7.75
CA ASP A 350 23.97 -2.08 -8.39
C ASP A 350 25.00 -1.55 -7.38
N GLN A 351 26.22 -2.09 -7.42
CA GLN A 351 27.31 -1.70 -6.52
C GLN A 351 27.77 -0.24 -6.73
N HIS A 352 27.43 0.39 -7.85
CA HIS A 352 27.88 1.75 -8.17
C HIS A 352 26.98 2.84 -7.60
N PHE A 353 25.87 2.46 -6.95
CA PHE A 353 24.88 3.40 -6.45
C PHE A 353 24.79 3.36 -4.91
N GLU A 354 25.62 4.17 -4.25
CA GLU A 354 25.62 4.33 -2.79
C GLU A 354 25.37 5.78 -2.38
N PHE A 355 24.63 5.97 -1.28
CA PHE A 355 24.46 7.28 -0.66
C PHE A 355 25.74 7.71 0.06
N ASN A 356 26.16 8.95 -0.14
CA ASN A 356 27.26 9.58 0.57
C ASN A 356 26.97 11.08 0.70
N SER A 357 26.87 11.61 1.92
CA SER A 357 26.53 13.02 2.15
C SER A 357 27.55 14.02 1.58
N SER A 358 28.77 13.57 1.28
CA SER A 358 29.81 14.40 0.67
C SER A 358 29.61 14.61 -0.83
N LEU A 359 28.90 13.69 -1.49
CA LEU A 359 28.64 13.72 -2.94
C LEU A 359 27.19 14.13 -3.26
N ILE A 360 26.24 13.63 -2.48
CA ILE A 360 24.82 13.91 -2.62
C ILE A 360 24.44 14.98 -1.62
N THR A 361 24.12 16.18 -2.09
CA THR A 361 23.80 17.33 -1.21
C THR A 361 22.29 17.53 -1.00
N ASN A 362 21.45 16.80 -1.73
CA ASN A 362 20.00 16.79 -1.58
C ASN A 362 19.38 15.56 -2.27
N ILE A 363 18.13 15.24 -1.93
CA ILE A 363 17.44 14.05 -2.48
C ILE A 363 17.11 14.17 -3.96
N SER A 364 16.92 15.37 -4.50
CA SER A 364 16.66 15.52 -5.94
C SER A 364 17.85 15.10 -6.80
N LEU A 365 19.09 15.36 -6.35
CA LEU A 365 20.30 14.82 -6.99
C LEU A 365 20.37 13.30 -6.90
N TYR A 366 20.00 12.73 -5.74
CA TYR A 366 19.91 11.29 -5.58
C TYR A 366 18.91 10.67 -6.57
N GLU A 367 17.70 11.24 -6.65
CA GLU A 367 16.66 10.79 -7.59
C GLU A 367 17.12 10.82 -9.04
N GLN A 368 17.83 11.88 -9.46
CA GLN A 368 18.40 11.97 -10.81
C GLN A 368 19.39 10.85 -11.11
N ALA A 369 20.21 10.47 -10.12
CA ALA A 369 21.14 9.36 -10.27
C ALA A 369 20.41 8.01 -10.30
N VAL A 370 19.33 7.82 -9.54
CA VAL A 370 18.46 6.63 -9.67
C VAL A 370 17.77 6.58 -11.03
N GLN A 371 17.34 7.72 -11.59
CA GLN A 371 16.62 7.80 -12.87
C GLN A 371 17.40 7.24 -14.07
N ASN A 372 18.70 7.06 -13.95
CA ASN A 372 19.49 6.32 -14.96
C ASN A 372 19.08 4.84 -15.05
N HIS A 373 18.37 4.32 -14.05
CA HIS A 373 17.74 3.01 -14.09
C HIS A 373 16.39 3.07 -14.79
N ILE A 374 15.99 1.96 -15.43
CA ILE A 374 14.68 1.82 -16.07
C ILE A 374 13.61 1.67 -14.98
N LEU A 375 13.15 2.80 -14.42
CA LEU A 375 12.03 2.84 -13.48
C LEU A 375 10.71 2.88 -14.25
N PRO A 376 9.66 2.18 -13.78
CA PRO A 376 8.33 2.35 -14.34
C PRO A 376 7.83 3.78 -14.08
N SER A 377 7.08 4.34 -15.03
CA SER A 377 6.42 5.62 -14.81
C SER A 377 5.36 5.48 -13.72
N LYS A 378 5.18 6.52 -12.89
CA LYS A 378 4.15 6.51 -11.82
C LYS A 378 2.77 6.17 -12.35
N THR A 379 2.39 6.75 -13.49
CA THR A 379 1.11 6.49 -14.15
C THR A 379 0.98 5.02 -14.55
N SER A 380 2.01 4.46 -15.20
CA SER A 380 1.99 3.05 -15.59
C SER A 380 1.89 2.13 -14.37
N PHE A 381 2.63 2.43 -13.29
CA PHE A 381 2.57 1.66 -12.06
C PHE A 381 1.18 1.71 -11.42
N ILE A 382 0.56 2.88 -11.27
CA ILE A 382 -0.80 3.01 -10.71
C ILE A 382 -1.81 2.16 -11.51
N HIS A 383 -1.63 2.06 -12.83
CA HIS A 383 -2.50 1.29 -13.71
C HIS A 383 -2.17 -0.20 -13.80
N HIS A 384 -1.08 -0.69 -13.21
CA HIS A 384 -0.66 -2.09 -13.32
C HIS A 384 0.00 -2.67 -12.07
N TYR A 385 -0.19 -2.05 -10.89
CA TYR A 385 0.40 -2.54 -9.63
C TYR A 385 -0.26 -3.85 -9.18
N GLU A 386 0.41 -4.54 -8.26
CA GLU A 386 0.08 -5.89 -7.82
C GLU A 386 -1.32 -6.04 -7.22
N GLY A 387 -1.86 -5.00 -6.60
CA GLY A 387 -3.23 -5.00 -6.06
C GLY A 387 -4.31 -5.23 -7.12
N GLN A 388 -4.03 -4.93 -8.39
CA GLN A 388 -4.98 -5.17 -9.48
C GLN A 388 -5.18 -6.65 -9.81
N ALA A 389 -4.27 -7.53 -9.39
CA ALA A 389 -4.49 -8.97 -9.50
C ALA A 389 -5.59 -9.47 -8.56
N VAL A 390 -5.93 -8.71 -7.51
CA VAL A 390 -6.79 -9.13 -6.40
C VAL A 390 -7.81 -8.05 -6.00
N ASP A 391 -8.17 -7.18 -6.95
CA ASP A 391 -9.10 -6.07 -6.76
C ASP A 391 -10.57 -6.41 -7.12
N LEU A 392 -10.84 -7.68 -7.48
CA LEU A 392 -12.13 -8.19 -7.94
C LEU A 392 -12.63 -7.60 -9.27
N ASN A 393 -11.76 -6.97 -10.05
CA ASN A 393 -12.11 -6.35 -11.32
C ASN A 393 -11.30 -6.95 -12.46
N SER A 394 -11.93 -7.80 -13.27
CA SER A 394 -11.29 -8.47 -14.41
C SER A 394 -10.83 -7.53 -15.55
N LYS A 395 -11.06 -6.22 -15.44
CA LYS A 395 -10.64 -5.20 -16.43
C LYS A 395 -9.35 -4.48 -16.03
N THR A 396 -8.90 -4.63 -14.80
CA THR A 396 -7.63 -4.12 -14.29
C THR A 396 -6.67 -5.29 -14.17
N CYS A 397 -5.38 -5.09 -14.41
CA CYS A 397 -4.42 -6.17 -14.47
C CYS A 397 -3.08 -5.74 -13.91
N TRP A 398 -2.56 -6.54 -12.96
CA TRP A 398 -1.15 -6.48 -12.63
C TRP A 398 -0.33 -6.91 -13.85
N ARG A 399 0.73 -6.16 -14.16
CA ARG A 399 1.65 -6.47 -15.26
C ARG A 399 3.07 -6.61 -14.74
N THR A 400 3.74 -7.70 -15.13
CA THR A 400 5.14 -7.90 -14.76
C THR A 400 6.06 -6.91 -15.48
N LEU A 401 7.04 -6.35 -14.76
CA LEU A 401 8.04 -5.45 -15.35
C LEU A 401 8.96 -6.18 -16.34
N SER A 402 9.31 -7.43 -16.03
CA SER A 402 10.12 -8.31 -16.87
C SER A 402 9.36 -9.59 -17.21
N ASN A 403 9.83 -10.30 -18.23
CA ASN A 403 9.25 -11.57 -18.63
C ASN A 403 9.47 -12.62 -17.52
N PRO A 404 8.41 -13.29 -17.04
CA PRO A 404 8.55 -14.30 -16.02
C PRO A 404 9.53 -15.41 -16.41
N LYS A 405 10.30 -15.84 -15.42
CA LYS A 405 11.30 -16.89 -15.52
C LYS A 405 10.86 -18.16 -14.84
N THR A 406 11.50 -19.27 -15.20
CA THR A 406 11.33 -20.53 -14.49
C THR A 406 11.65 -20.34 -13.01
N GLY A 407 10.70 -20.71 -12.14
CA GLY A 407 10.78 -20.51 -10.69
C GLY A 407 10.11 -19.23 -10.18
N ASP A 408 9.75 -18.28 -11.06
CA ASP A 408 8.93 -17.14 -10.65
C ASP A 408 7.53 -17.58 -10.25
N TYR A 409 6.91 -16.88 -9.31
CA TYR A 409 5.60 -17.24 -8.81
C TYR A 409 4.74 -16.03 -8.46
N PHE A 410 3.44 -16.28 -8.47
CA PHE A 410 2.44 -15.42 -7.85
C PHE A 410 1.45 -16.27 -7.07
N GLY A 411 0.72 -15.68 -6.13
CA GLY A 411 -0.12 -16.46 -5.25
C GLY A 411 -0.88 -15.64 -4.22
N LEU A 412 -1.49 -16.35 -3.28
CA LEU A 412 -2.25 -15.78 -2.18
C LEU A 412 -1.72 -16.32 -0.85
N TYR A 413 -1.62 -15.43 0.13
CA TYR A 413 -1.41 -15.76 1.53
C TYR A 413 -2.64 -15.35 2.30
N MET A 414 -3.21 -16.25 3.09
CA MET A 414 -4.53 -16.08 3.67
C MET A 414 -4.47 -15.51 5.09
N THR A 415 -5.38 -14.59 5.41
CA THR A 415 -5.56 -14.09 6.79
C THR A 415 -6.19 -15.18 7.68
N GLY A 416 -7.11 -15.97 7.11
CA GLY A 416 -7.80 -17.08 7.78
C GLY A 416 -7.47 -18.46 7.20
N ASP A 417 -8.28 -19.45 7.56
CA ASP A 417 -8.25 -20.80 6.99
C ASP A 417 -9.16 -20.91 5.77
N ILE A 418 -8.76 -21.66 4.74
CA ILE A 418 -9.60 -21.87 3.55
C ILE A 418 -9.61 -23.32 3.09
N GLN A 419 -10.79 -23.78 2.69
CA GLN A 419 -10.98 -25.05 2.01
C GLN A 419 -11.26 -24.80 0.52
N THR A 420 -10.24 -24.38 -0.21
CA THR A 420 -10.36 -24.18 -1.65
C THR A 420 -10.12 -25.49 -2.40
N LYS A 421 -10.96 -25.73 -3.40
CA LYS A 421 -10.82 -26.82 -4.37
C LYS A 421 -10.60 -26.29 -5.78
N ARG A 422 -10.73 -24.98 -6.00
CA ARG A 422 -10.65 -24.36 -7.31
C ARG A 422 -9.91 -23.04 -7.27
N ILE A 423 -8.94 -22.89 -8.15
CA ILE A 423 -8.24 -21.63 -8.43
C ILE A 423 -8.74 -21.08 -9.77
N ARG A 424 -9.00 -19.78 -9.82
CA ARG A 424 -9.38 -19.03 -11.03
C ARG A 424 -8.31 -17.97 -11.33
N ILE A 425 -7.84 -17.96 -12.56
CA ILE A 425 -6.89 -16.97 -13.07
C ILE A 425 -7.53 -16.28 -14.28
N TYR A 426 -7.61 -14.96 -14.22
CA TYR A 426 -8.00 -14.11 -15.34
C TYR A 426 -6.73 -13.54 -15.96
N THR A 427 -6.47 -13.87 -17.21
CA THR A 427 -5.29 -13.38 -17.93
C THR A 427 -5.59 -13.30 -19.43
N PRO A 428 -5.15 -12.23 -20.12
CA PRO A 428 -5.23 -12.16 -21.56
C PRO A 428 -4.21 -13.10 -22.24
N TYR A 429 -3.24 -13.62 -21.48
CA TYR A 429 -2.18 -14.46 -22.00
C TYR A 429 -2.72 -15.80 -22.50
N ARG A 430 -2.33 -16.20 -23.72
CA ARG A 430 -2.73 -17.48 -24.33
C ARG A 430 -1.58 -18.47 -24.29
N PHE A 431 -1.67 -19.44 -23.38
CA PHE A 431 -0.68 -20.51 -23.29
C PHE A 431 -0.83 -21.50 -24.44
N LYS A 432 0.27 -21.74 -25.17
CA LYS A 432 0.32 -22.74 -26.26
C LYS A 432 0.43 -24.18 -25.73
N GLN A 433 0.94 -24.35 -24.51
CA GLN A 433 1.14 -25.64 -23.87
C GLN A 433 0.03 -25.92 -22.84
N PRO A 434 -0.23 -27.19 -22.52
CA PRO A 434 -1.04 -27.58 -21.38
C PRO A 434 -0.55 -26.91 -20.08
N LEU A 435 -1.48 -26.45 -19.23
CA LEU A 435 -1.10 -25.60 -18.09
C LEU A 435 -0.32 -26.35 -17.00
N ASP A 436 -0.41 -27.67 -16.92
CA ASP A 436 0.43 -28.54 -16.07
C ASP A 436 1.90 -28.58 -16.49
N LYS A 437 2.19 -28.18 -17.73
CA LYS A 437 3.55 -27.92 -18.22
C LYS A 437 4.00 -26.48 -18.01
N VAL A 438 3.05 -25.56 -17.87
CA VAL A 438 3.33 -24.12 -17.67
C VAL A 438 3.51 -23.79 -16.19
N PHE A 439 2.66 -24.38 -15.35
CA PHE A 439 2.52 -24.03 -13.95
C PHE A 439 2.74 -25.24 -13.05
N GLU A 440 3.36 -24.96 -11.92
CA GLU A 440 3.34 -25.79 -10.73
C GLU A 440 2.51 -25.09 -9.65
N VAL A 441 1.70 -25.84 -8.90
CA VAL A 441 0.95 -25.28 -7.79
C VAL A 441 1.45 -25.91 -6.49
N THR A 442 1.82 -25.05 -5.55
CA THR A 442 2.22 -25.46 -4.20
C THR A 442 1.33 -24.79 -3.17
N ALA A 443 1.11 -25.46 -2.05
CA ALA A 443 0.30 -24.98 -0.95
C ALA A 443 1.04 -25.13 0.38
N GLN A 444 0.66 -24.28 1.33
CA GLN A 444 1.15 -24.27 2.69
C GLN A 444 -0.05 -24.38 3.63
N TYR A 445 -0.01 -25.32 4.58
CA TYR A 445 -1.12 -25.60 5.52
C TYR A 445 -0.92 -24.99 6.91
N VAL A 446 0.33 -24.64 7.22
CA VAL A 446 0.71 -24.02 8.49
C VAL A 446 1.43 -22.73 8.18
N MET A 447 1.12 -21.66 8.90
CA MET A 447 1.86 -20.40 8.77
C MET A 447 3.36 -20.68 8.96
N TYR A 448 4.17 -20.35 7.94
CA TYR A 448 5.63 -20.59 7.92
C TYR A 448 6.07 -22.06 7.86
N GLY A 449 5.15 -22.99 7.61
CA GLY A 449 5.48 -24.39 7.34
C GLY A 449 6.10 -24.62 5.95
N SER A 450 6.29 -25.89 5.60
CA SER A 450 6.79 -26.31 4.28
C SER A 450 5.78 -26.01 3.17
N TRP A 451 6.31 -25.86 1.96
CA TRP A 451 5.53 -25.85 0.73
C TRP A 451 5.37 -27.28 0.24
N GLU A 452 4.14 -27.67 -0.05
CA GLU A 452 3.78 -28.99 -0.53
C GLU A 452 3.20 -28.89 -1.94
N ASN A 453 3.53 -29.85 -2.80
CA ASN A 453 3.04 -29.86 -4.18
C ASN A 453 1.58 -30.29 -4.24
N CYS A 454 0.77 -29.54 -4.97
CA CYS A 454 -0.60 -29.91 -5.29
C CYS A 454 -0.72 -30.26 -6.77
N THR A 455 -1.56 -31.23 -7.07
CA THR A 455 -1.87 -31.61 -8.46
C THR A 455 -3.01 -30.76 -8.99
N ILE A 456 -2.92 -30.35 -10.25
CA ILE A 456 -3.95 -29.56 -10.91
C ILE A 456 -4.72 -30.43 -11.91
N GLN A 457 -6.04 -30.41 -11.80
CA GLN A 457 -6.94 -30.97 -12.80
C GLN A 457 -7.56 -29.82 -13.59
N LEU A 458 -7.34 -29.84 -14.90
CA LEU A 458 -7.78 -28.77 -15.78
C LEU A 458 -9.29 -28.76 -15.91
N SER A 459 -9.91 -27.62 -15.62
CA SER A 459 -11.25 -27.33 -16.12
C SER A 459 -11.15 -26.80 -17.57
N PRO A 460 -12.16 -26.99 -18.43
CA PRO A 460 -12.16 -26.40 -19.76
C PRO A 460 -11.89 -24.89 -19.68
N ALA A 461 -10.82 -24.43 -20.30
CA ALA A 461 -10.50 -23.01 -20.34
C ALA A 461 -11.54 -22.30 -21.21
N GLN A 462 -12.17 -21.27 -20.67
CA GLN A 462 -12.97 -20.32 -21.43
C GLN A 462 -12.11 -19.10 -21.72
N PHE A 463 -12.40 -18.37 -22.80
CA PHE A 463 -11.57 -17.24 -23.25
C PHE A 463 -11.16 -16.32 -22.08
N SER A 464 -9.85 -16.12 -21.87
CA SER A 464 -9.21 -15.33 -20.80
C SER A 464 -9.41 -15.80 -19.34
N LEU A 465 -10.15 -16.88 -19.11
CA LEU A 465 -10.37 -17.48 -17.80
C LEU A 465 -9.79 -18.90 -17.74
N ILE A 466 -8.83 -19.07 -16.86
CA ILE A 466 -8.21 -20.35 -16.54
C ILE A 466 -8.74 -20.83 -15.19
N GLY A 467 -9.29 -22.04 -15.16
CA GLY A 467 -9.75 -22.69 -13.93
C GLY A 467 -8.98 -23.98 -13.65
N PHE A 468 -8.43 -24.10 -12.45
CA PHE A 468 -7.82 -25.33 -11.95
C PHE A 468 -8.70 -25.92 -10.86
N GLN A 469 -8.91 -27.23 -10.89
CA GLN A 469 -9.27 -27.98 -9.68
C GLN A 469 -7.98 -28.38 -8.97
N LEU A 470 -7.91 -28.11 -7.68
CA LEU A 470 -6.75 -28.34 -6.85
C LEU A 470 -6.94 -29.64 -6.07
N VAL A 471 -6.04 -30.60 -6.28
CA VAL A 471 -5.98 -31.85 -5.52
C VAL A 471 -4.65 -31.87 -4.77
N CYS A 472 -4.74 -31.51 -3.50
CA CYS A 472 -3.63 -31.41 -2.58
C CYS A 472 -3.52 -32.66 -1.68
N PRO A 473 -2.32 -33.03 -1.20
CA PRO A 473 -2.11 -34.25 -0.42
C PRO A 473 -2.85 -34.26 0.93
N TYR A 474 -3.10 -33.09 1.52
CA TYR A 474 -3.78 -32.95 2.81
C TYR A 474 -5.17 -32.34 2.63
N HIS A 475 -6.16 -32.92 3.31
CA HIS A 475 -7.51 -32.35 3.45
C HIS A 475 -7.58 -31.23 4.52
N GLN A 476 -6.45 -30.59 4.82
CA GLN A 476 -6.38 -29.50 5.78
C GLN A 476 -6.66 -28.16 5.11
N PRO A 477 -7.13 -27.16 5.86
CA PRO A 477 -7.25 -25.80 5.35
C PRO A 477 -5.90 -25.26 4.87
N ILE A 478 -5.93 -24.56 3.75
CA ILE A 478 -4.76 -23.96 3.11
C ILE A 478 -4.56 -22.54 3.67
N LYS A 479 -3.33 -22.24 4.08
CA LYS A 479 -2.88 -20.92 4.53
C LYS A 479 -2.24 -20.09 3.42
N SER A 480 -1.61 -20.73 2.44
CA SER A 480 -1.07 -20.03 1.28
C SER A 480 -0.97 -20.93 0.06
N ILE A 481 -1.07 -20.33 -1.13
CA ILE A 481 -0.96 -21.01 -2.43
C ILE A 481 -0.01 -20.21 -3.30
N ARG A 482 0.88 -20.90 -4.01
CA ARG A 482 1.74 -20.33 -5.06
C ARG A 482 1.53 -21.06 -6.37
N ILE A 483 1.48 -20.29 -7.44
CA ILE A 483 1.48 -20.74 -8.83
C ILE A 483 2.84 -20.33 -9.40
N ILE A 484 3.67 -21.32 -9.72
CA ILE A 484 5.07 -21.17 -10.10
C ILE A 484 5.22 -21.46 -11.60
N PHE A 485 5.90 -20.59 -12.33
CA PHE A 485 6.22 -20.79 -13.74
C PHE A 485 7.28 -21.90 -13.89
N ARG A 486 6.97 -22.91 -14.70
CA ARG A 486 7.89 -24.02 -15.07
C ARG A 486 8.75 -23.73 -16.30
N GLN A 487 8.46 -22.62 -16.97
CA GLN A 487 9.15 -22.21 -18.18
C GLN A 487 9.24 -20.69 -18.26
N ASP A 488 10.26 -20.23 -18.97
CA ASP A 488 10.43 -18.82 -19.29
C ASP A 488 9.36 -18.35 -20.28
N LEU A 489 8.71 -17.23 -19.97
CA LEU A 489 7.84 -16.55 -20.92
C LEU A 489 8.65 -15.63 -21.84
N GLN A 490 8.15 -15.43 -23.05
CA GLN A 490 8.78 -14.59 -24.07
C GLN A 490 8.33 -13.12 -24.00
N GLU A 491 7.30 -12.82 -23.21
CA GLU A 491 6.72 -11.49 -23.03
C GLU A 491 6.25 -11.30 -21.58
N SER A 492 5.91 -10.07 -21.22
CA SER A 492 5.38 -9.73 -19.89
C SER A 492 4.07 -10.47 -19.62
N PHE A 493 3.86 -10.89 -18.38
CA PHE A 493 2.63 -11.53 -17.95
C PHE A 493 1.67 -10.51 -17.37
N GLU A 494 0.37 -10.68 -17.67
CA GLU A 494 -0.71 -9.87 -17.13
C GLU A 494 -1.69 -10.75 -16.35
N LEU A 495 -1.95 -10.38 -15.10
CA LEU A 495 -2.88 -11.05 -14.20
C LEU A 495 -4.01 -10.08 -13.85
N CYS A 496 -5.17 -10.29 -14.45
CA CYS A 496 -6.35 -9.46 -14.29
C CYS A 496 -7.28 -9.92 -13.17
N GLY A 497 -6.90 -10.99 -12.47
CA GLY A 497 -7.70 -11.55 -11.42
C GLY A 497 -7.15 -12.89 -10.98
N LEU A 498 -6.95 -13.03 -9.67
CA LEU A 498 -6.64 -14.28 -9.01
C LEU A 498 -7.70 -14.52 -7.96
N GLY A 499 -8.41 -15.63 -8.08
CA GLY A 499 -9.47 -16.01 -7.16
C GLY A 499 -9.38 -17.46 -6.75
N ILE A 500 -9.90 -17.76 -5.56
CA ILE A 500 -10.09 -19.12 -5.07
C ILE A 500 -11.55 -19.31 -4.66
N ASP A 501 -12.05 -20.53 -4.78
CA ASP A 501 -13.38 -20.86 -4.27
C ASP A 501 -13.36 -21.13 -2.75
N ASN A 502 -14.54 -20.97 -2.14
CA ASN A 502 -14.92 -21.34 -0.78
C ASN A 502 -13.97 -20.83 0.31
N PHE A 503 -14.04 -19.53 0.58
CA PHE A 503 -13.62 -19.03 1.90
C PHE A 503 -14.53 -19.63 2.97
N VAL A 504 -13.93 -20.36 3.91
CA VAL A 504 -14.63 -20.87 5.10
C VAL A 504 -14.11 -20.03 6.27
N ILE A 505 -14.98 -19.25 6.91
CA ILE A 505 -14.65 -18.54 8.16
C ILE A 505 -14.77 -19.53 9.32
#